data_AF-A0A8T5UNS9-F1
#
_entry.id   AF-A0A8T5UNS9-F1
#
_cell.length_a   1.000
_cell.length_b   1.000
_cell.length_c   1.000
_cell.angle_alpha   90.00
_cell.angle_beta   90.00
_cell.angle_gamma   90.00
#
_symmetry.space_group_name_H-M   'P 1'
#
loop_
_entity.id
_entity.type
_entity.pdbx_description
1 polymer ?
#
loop_
_entity_poly.entity_id
_entity_poly.type
_entity_poly.pdbx_seq_one_letter_code
_entity_poly.pdbx_strand_id
1 'polypeptide(L)'
;MNEISILMYMLSRKKSIHQMGATKKEILKSLNIKNKNKSVYFQDLLTGLSKYIEPLGLQINYNSLNSHWFISHDNDLTELISANPFEGRPSLSASLLCVLTSCLKNSGQTSFQEIRMLRNKKDVKDDIKILEKEGFLEVDKKTTNIRLTPLIGYKLDLHKLFVRLALKLKE
;
A
#
# COMPACT_ATOMS: atom_id res chain seq x y z
N MET A 1 -11.86 -15.33 -22.40
CA MET A 1 -11.42 -14.08 -21.74
C MET A 1 -10.08 -13.71 -22.37
N ASN A 2 -9.93 -12.49 -22.93
CA ASN A 2 -8.68 -12.07 -23.58
C ASN A 2 -7.63 -11.67 -22.53
N GLU A 3 -6.37 -11.49 -22.94
CA GLU A 3 -5.24 -11.21 -22.04
C GLU A 3 -5.45 -9.94 -21.20
N ILE A 4 -6.03 -8.89 -21.82
CA ILE A 4 -6.36 -7.63 -21.16
C ILE A 4 -7.45 -7.81 -20.09
N SER A 5 -8.50 -8.59 -20.37
CA SER A 5 -9.54 -8.90 -19.39
C SER A 5 -9.00 -9.71 -18.22
N ILE A 6 -8.12 -10.69 -18.48
CA ILE A 6 -7.45 -11.46 -17.42
C ILE A 6 -6.59 -10.53 -16.56
N LEU A 7 -5.80 -9.65 -17.19
CA LEU A 7 -4.97 -8.69 -16.49
C LEU A 7 -5.82 -7.73 -15.64
N MET A 8 -6.88 -7.16 -16.20
CA MET A 8 -7.83 -6.29 -15.50
C MET A 8 -8.41 -6.98 -14.26
N TYR A 9 -8.85 -8.23 -14.39
CA TYR A 9 -9.34 -9.04 -13.27
C TYR A 9 -8.24 -9.26 -12.21
N MET A 10 -7.04 -9.62 -12.65
CA MET A 10 -5.93 -9.91 -11.74
C MET A 10 -5.44 -8.68 -10.98
N LEU A 11 -5.47 -7.49 -11.57
CA LEU A 11 -5.02 -6.25 -10.94
C LEU A 11 -6.11 -5.59 -10.06
N SER A 12 -7.39 -5.85 -10.34
CA SER A 12 -8.51 -5.28 -9.57
C SER A 12 -8.96 -6.13 -8.38
N ARG A 13 -8.62 -7.43 -8.35
CA ARG A 13 -9.07 -8.34 -7.28
C ARG A 13 -8.50 -7.96 -5.90
N LYS A 14 -9.33 -8.11 -4.86
CA LYS A 14 -8.90 -8.12 -3.45
C LYS A 14 -8.73 -9.56 -3.00
N LYS A 15 -7.53 -9.96 -2.59
CA LYS A 15 -7.25 -11.32 -2.08
C LYS A 15 -7.50 -11.42 -0.58
N SER A 16 -7.23 -10.35 0.15
CA SER A 16 -7.48 -10.23 1.59
C SER A 16 -7.64 -8.74 1.95
N ILE A 17 -7.91 -8.45 3.22
CA ILE A 17 -7.94 -7.08 3.73
C ILE A 17 -6.59 -6.35 3.59
N HIS A 18 -5.49 -7.08 3.44
CA HIS A 18 -4.14 -6.52 3.35
C HIS A 18 -3.54 -6.58 1.94
N GLN A 19 -4.23 -7.18 0.97
CA GLN A 19 -3.63 -7.52 -0.33
C GLN A 19 -4.59 -7.38 -1.50
N MET A 20 -4.13 -6.64 -2.51
CA MET A 20 -4.83 -6.39 -3.76
C MET A 20 -3.95 -6.76 -4.95
N GLY A 21 -4.59 -7.06 -6.08
CA GLY A 21 -3.91 -7.25 -7.35
C GLY A 21 -3.14 -8.58 -7.46
N ALA A 22 -2.01 -8.54 -8.16
CA ALA A 22 -1.20 -9.71 -8.45
C ALA A 22 0.29 -9.40 -8.67
N THR A 23 1.14 -10.38 -8.40
CA THR A 23 2.57 -10.26 -8.74
C THR A 23 2.81 -10.51 -10.23
N LYS A 24 3.92 -10.01 -10.77
CA LYS A 24 4.38 -10.33 -12.14
C LYS A 24 4.41 -11.85 -12.39
N LYS A 25 4.88 -12.64 -11.42
CA LYS A 25 4.95 -14.10 -11.51
C LYS A 25 3.57 -14.73 -11.65
N GLU A 26 2.60 -14.26 -10.88
CA GLU A 26 1.22 -14.75 -10.96
C GLU A 26 0.59 -14.40 -12.30
N ILE A 27 0.77 -13.17 -12.78
CA ILE A 27 0.23 -12.69 -14.06
C ILE A 27 0.77 -13.53 -15.22
N LEU A 28 2.11 -13.67 -15.30
CA LEU A 28 2.75 -14.48 -16.35
C LEU A 28 2.32 -15.95 -16.30
N LYS A 29 2.09 -16.49 -15.09
CA LYS A 29 1.57 -17.85 -14.92
C LYS A 29 0.13 -17.96 -15.42
N SER A 30 -0.73 -17.00 -15.09
CA SER A 30 -2.15 -17.01 -15.49
C SER A 30 -2.34 -16.85 -16.99
N LEU A 31 -1.44 -16.13 -17.66
CA LEU A 31 -1.44 -15.94 -19.11
C LEU A 31 -0.65 -17.04 -19.85
N ASN A 32 -0.15 -18.05 -19.14
CA ASN A 32 0.64 -19.16 -19.68
C ASN A 32 1.90 -18.72 -20.48
N ILE A 33 2.58 -17.67 -20.03
CA ILE A 33 3.67 -17.05 -20.78
C ILE A 33 5.01 -17.68 -20.44
N LYS A 34 5.58 -18.37 -21.44
CA LYS A 34 6.83 -19.12 -21.32
C LYS A 34 8.01 -18.52 -22.10
N ASN A 35 7.80 -17.45 -22.86
CA ASN A 35 8.79 -16.88 -23.78
C ASN A 35 10.05 -16.33 -23.09
N LYS A 36 11.17 -16.14 -23.80
CA LYS A 36 12.41 -15.53 -23.27
C LYS A 36 12.24 -14.04 -22.95
N ASN A 37 11.32 -13.35 -23.64
CA ASN A 37 11.10 -11.90 -23.52
C ASN A 37 9.96 -11.51 -22.55
N LYS A 38 9.71 -12.29 -21.48
CA LYS A 38 8.55 -12.07 -20.58
C LYS A 38 8.51 -10.69 -19.95
N SER A 39 9.68 -10.07 -19.73
CA SER A 39 9.75 -8.74 -19.11
C SER A 39 9.23 -7.65 -20.03
N VAL A 40 9.62 -7.66 -21.30
CA VAL A 40 9.16 -6.68 -22.29
C VAL A 40 7.65 -6.86 -22.50
N TYR A 41 7.23 -8.09 -22.78
CA TYR A 41 5.82 -8.41 -22.96
C TYR A 41 4.94 -8.02 -21.75
N PHE A 42 5.44 -8.22 -20.52
CA PHE A 42 4.73 -7.79 -19.32
C PHE A 42 4.55 -6.26 -19.27
N GLN A 43 5.57 -5.49 -19.66
CA GLN A 43 5.47 -4.03 -19.72
C GLN A 43 4.51 -3.58 -20.83
N ASP A 44 4.53 -4.24 -21.98
CA ASP A 44 3.61 -3.95 -23.08
C ASP A 44 2.15 -4.19 -22.65
N LEU A 45 1.90 -5.27 -21.91
CA LEU A 45 0.59 -5.56 -21.32
C LEU A 45 0.12 -4.49 -20.35
N LEU A 46 0.98 -4.07 -19.42
CA LEU A 46 0.64 -3.01 -18.47
C LEU A 46 0.36 -1.69 -19.20
N THR A 47 1.23 -1.32 -20.16
CA THR A 47 1.07 -0.10 -20.97
C THR A 47 -0.22 -0.14 -21.78
N GLY A 48 -0.53 -1.30 -22.39
CA GLY A 48 -1.76 -1.52 -23.13
C GLY A 48 -2.99 -1.32 -22.25
N LEU A 49 -3.05 -1.98 -21.09
CA LEU A 49 -4.18 -1.84 -20.17
C LEU A 49 -4.29 -0.42 -19.61
N SER A 50 -3.17 0.23 -19.26
CA SER A 50 -3.15 1.60 -18.74
C SER A 50 -3.89 2.57 -19.66
N LYS A 51 -3.63 2.50 -20.97
CA LYS A 51 -4.31 3.35 -21.97
C LYS A 51 -5.83 3.16 -22.02
N TYR A 52 -6.33 1.96 -21.70
CA TYR A 52 -7.77 1.67 -21.69
C TYR A 52 -8.46 2.16 -20.42
N ILE A 53 -7.76 2.20 -19.29
CA ILE A 53 -8.35 2.50 -17.99
C ILE A 53 -8.12 3.95 -17.54
N GLU A 54 -7.10 4.62 -18.09
CA GLU A 54 -6.78 6.03 -17.81
C GLU A 54 -7.98 6.98 -18.07
N PRO A 55 -8.73 6.86 -19.19
CA PRO A 55 -9.92 7.70 -19.41
C PRO A 55 -11.04 7.49 -18.37
N LEU A 56 -11.00 6.39 -17.61
CA LEU A 56 -11.94 6.10 -16.53
C LEU A 56 -11.45 6.63 -15.17
N GLY A 57 -10.34 7.38 -15.15
CA GLY A 57 -9.72 7.86 -13.91
C GLY A 57 -9.07 6.74 -13.09
N LEU A 58 -8.62 5.68 -13.75
CA LEU A 58 -7.94 4.55 -13.12
C LEU A 58 -6.48 4.50 -13.57
N GLN A 59 -5.62 4.04 -12.67
CA GLN A 59 -4.20 3.87 -12.92
C GLN A 59 -3.70 2.54 -12.38
N ILE A 60 -2.65 2.01 -13.01
CA ILE A 60 -1.94 0.83 -12.52
C ILE A 60 -0.81 1.29 -11.60
N ASN A 61 -0.83 0.80 -10.36
CA ASN A 61 0.17 1.08 -9.33
C ASN A 61 0.96 -0.16 -8.94
N TYR A 62 2.12 0.05 -8.33
CA TYR A 62 3.00 -1.00 -7.82
C TYR A 62 3.24 -0.84 -6.32
N ASN A 63 2.88 -1.86 -5.56
CA ASN A 63 3.16 -1.94 -4.13
C ASN A 63 4.49 -2.69 -3.92
N SER A 64 5.52 -1.95 -3.55
CA SER A 64 6.87 -2.48 -3.32
C SER A 64 6.97 -3.40 -2.09
N LEU A 65 6.07 -3.27 -1.10
CA LEU A 65 6.12 -4.05 0.14
C LEU A 65 5.85 -5.55 -0.09
N ASN A 66 5.12 -5.90 -1.16
CA ASN A 66 4.79 -7.28 -1.49
C ASN A 66 4.92 -7.60 -2.99
N SER A 67 5.48 -6.68 -3.78
CA SER A 67 5.69 -6.83 -5.22
C SER A 67 4.40 -7.06 -6.04
N HIS A 68 3.31 -6.42 -5.64
CA HIS A 68 2.02 -6.51 -6.35
C HIS A 68 1.77 -5.31 -7.25
N TRP A 69 1.27 -5.60 -8.45
CA TRP A 69 0.63 -4.63 -9.30
C TRP A 69 -0.86 -4.62 -9.00
N PHE A 70 -1.48 -3.45 -8.97
CA PHE A 70 -2.89 -3.26 -8.67
C PHE A 70 -3.47 -2.06 -9.41
N ILE A 71 -4.80 -2.03 -9.55
CA ILE A 71 -5.51 -0.86 -10.08
C ILE A 71 -6.06 -0.04 -8.92
N SER A 72 -5.92 1.28 -9.02
CA SER A 72 -6.58 2.24 -8.14
C SER A 72 -7.06 3.45 -8.94
N HIS A 73 -7.76 4.36 -8.28
CA HIS A 73 -8.09 5.66 -8.87
C HIS A 73 -6.84 6.53 -9.01
N ASP A 74 -6.85 7.40 -10.02
CA ASP A 74 -5.83 8.43 -10.22
C ASP A 74 -5.93 9.48 -9.10
N ASN A 75 -4.81 9.77 -8.43
CA ASN A 75 -4.75 10.65 -7.25
C ASN A 75 -5.21 12.07 -7.55
N ASP A 76 -5.03 12.57 -8.78
CA ASP A 76 -5.46 13.91 -9.17
C ASP A 76 -7.00 13.98 -9.36
N LEU A 77 -7.61 12.87 -9.78
CA LEU A 77 -9.07 12.65 -9.75
C LEU A 77 -9.56 12.19 -8.36
N THR A 78 -8.67 11.73 -7.50
CA THR A 78 -8.98 11.23 -6.15
C THR A 78 -9.27 12.39 -5.20
N GLU A 79 -8.74 13.59 -5.42
CA GLU A 79 -9.22 14.80 -4.72
C GLU A 79 -10.71 15.07 -4.96
N LEU A 80 -11.28 14.61 -6.09
CA LEU A 80 -12.71 14.71 -6.38
C LEU A 80 -13.53 13.51 -5.84
N ILE A 81 -12.93 12.35 -5.60
CA ILE A 81 -13.67 11.07 -5.44
C ILE A 81 -13.28 10.23 -4.19
N SER A 82 -12.14 10.44 -3.52
CA SER A 82 -11.80 9.67 -2.32
C SER A 82 -11.47 10.53 -1.11
N ALA A 83 -12.25 10.28 -0.05
CA ALA A 83 -11.88 10.63 1.31
C ALA A 83 -10.52 10.00 1.63
N ASN A 84 -9.54 10.83 1.99
CA ASN A 84 -8.35 10.39 2.68
C ASN A 84 -8.80 9.40 3.79
N PRO A 85 -8.23 8.18 3.91
CA PRO A 85 -8.71 7.19 4.89
C PRO A 85 -8.62 7.70 6.34
N PHE A 86 -7.89 8.79 6.56
CA PHE A 86 -7.76 9.48 7.83
C PHE A 86 -8.37 10.89 7.84
N GLU A 87 -9.21 11.22 6.86
CA GLU A 87 -9.96 12.47 6.86
C GLU A 87 -10.80 12.59 8.14
N GLY A 88 -10.69 13.74 8.82
CA GLY A 88 -11.29 13.94 10.14
C GLY A 88 -10.66 13.11 11.27
N ARG A 89 -9.60 12.34 11.02
CA ARG A 89 -8.92 11.47 12.00
C ARG A 89 -7.41 11.74 12.12
N PRO A 90 -6.97 13.00 12.37
CA PRO A 90 -5.56 13.36 12.42
C PRO A 90 -4.76 12.59 13.47
N SER A 91 -5.41 12.17 14.57
CA SER A 91 -4.77 11.33 15.58
C SER A 91 -4.33 9.97 15.03
N LEU A 92 -5.16 9.33 14.21
CA LEU A 92 -4.83 8.04 13.59
C LEU A 92 -3.70 8.21 12.58
N SER A 93 -3.73 9.29 11.77
CA SER A 93 -2.63 9.59 10.84
C SER A 93 -1.30 9.73 11.56
N ALA A 94 -1.28 10.49 12.66
CA ALA A 94 -0.06 10.71 13.44
C ALA A 94 0.42 9.41 14.12
N SER A 95 -0.50 8.60 14.63
CA SER A 95 -0.17 7.29 15.22
C SER A 95 0.39 6.33 14.17
N LEU A 96 -0.20 6.25 12.97
CA LEU A 96 0.33 5.45 11.88
C LEU A 96 1.71 5.95 11.42
N LEU A 97 1.91 7.28 11.34
CA LEU A 97 3.21 7.86 11.00
C LEU A 97 4.29 7.46 12.01
N CYS A 98 4.01 7.49 13.31
CA CYS A 98 4.95 7.02 14.32
C CYS A 98 5.28 5.52 14.16
N VAL A 99 4.29 4.68 13.86
CA VAL A 99 4.53 3.25 13.58
C VAL A 99 5.41 3.09 12.35
N LEU A 100 5.11 3.81 11.26
CA LEU A 100 5.93 3.81 10.04
C LEU A 100 7.39 4.18 10.32
N THR A 101 7.61 5.31 10.99
CA THR A 101 8.96 5.80 11.31
C THR A 101 9.71 4.83 12.23
N SER A 102 9.05 4.29 13.25
CA SER A 102 9.70 3.34 14.16
C SER A 102 10.01 2.01 13.49
N CYS A 103 9.09 1.46 12.68
CA CYS A 103 9.35 0.25 11.90
C CYS A 103 10.52 0.44 10.92
N LEU A 104 10.66 1.61 10.29
CA LEU A 104 11.82 1.91 9.44
C LEU A 104 13.14 1.89 10.20
N LYS A 105 13.14 2.41 11.43
CA LYS A 105 14.32 2.43 12.30
C LYS A 105 14.71 1.02 12.76
N ASN A 106 13.73 0.15 13.00
CA ASN A 106 13.89 -1.11 13.72
C ASN A 106 13.61 -2.35 12.85
N SER A 107 14.09 -2.33 11.59
CA SER A 107 14.03 -3.48 10.68
C SER A 107 12.61 -4.08 10.50
N GLY A 108 11.60 -3.22 10.44
CA GLY A 108 10.21 -3.58 10.13
C GLY A 108 9.33 -3.91 11.34
N GLN A 109 9.81 -3.76 12.57
CA GLN A 109 9.05 -4.06 13.79
C GLN A 109 9.15 -2.91 14.78
N THR A 110 8.13 -2.71 15.61
CA THR A 110 8.16 -1.72 16.69
C THR A 110 7.41 -2.24 17.91
N SER A 111 7.55 -1.59 19.07
CA SER A 111 6.82 -1.94 20.28
C SER A 111 5.79 -0.87 20.62
N PHE A 112 4.73 -1.25 21.32
CA PHE A 112 3.76 -0.28 21.83
C PHE A 112 4.43 0.81 22.70
N GLN A 113 5.45 0.46 23.48
CA GLN A 113 6.17 1.41 24.32
C GLN A 113 6.87 2.50 23.49
N GLU A 114 7.51 2.11 22.40
CA GLU A 114 8.19 3.05 21.51
C GLU A 114 7.22 4.00 20.82
N ILE A 115 6.09 3.50 20.34
CA ILE A 115 5.05 4.34 19.75
C ILE A 115 4.45 5.29 20.79
N ARG A 116 4.26 4.82 22.02
CA ARG A 116 3.79 5.67 23.12
C ARG A 116 4.76 6.80 23.42
N MET A 117 6.07 6.53 23.42
CA MET A 117 7.11 7.55 23.59
C MET A 117 7.09 8.57 22.45
N LEU A 118 7.04 8.11 21.20
CA LEU A 118 7.00 9.00 20.03
C LEU A 118 5.74 9.87 19.97
N ARG A 119 4.58 9.32 20.35
CA ARG A 119 3.30 10.05 20.31
C ARG A 119 3.08 10.98 21.48
N ASN A 120 3.74 10.73 22.62
CA ASN A 120 3.51 11.45 23.89
C ASN A 120 2.01 11.66 24.20
N LYS A 121 1.19 10.63 23.99
CA LYS A 121 -0.28 10.66 24.13
C LYS A 121 -0.77 9.51 25.01
N LYS A 122 -1.80 9.76 25.83
CA LYS A 122 -2.39 8.74 26.72
C LYS A 122 -3.16 7.64 25.96
N ASP A 123 -3.93 8.00 24.94
CA ASP A 123 -4.86 7.09 24.25
C ASP A 123 -4.29 6.46 22.97
N VAL A 124 -2.98 6.31 22.87
CA VAL A 124 -2.32 5.66 21.72
C VAL A 124 -2.82 4.23 21.51
N LYS A 125 -3.22 3.55 22.59
CA LYS A 125 -3.71 2.18 22.54
C LYS A 125 -4.97 2.03 21.68
N ASP A 126 -5.86 3.01 21.73
CA ASP A 126 -7.10 2.95 20.94
C ASP A 126 -6.82 3.26 19.46
N ASP A 127 -5.90 4.19 19.18
CA ASP A 127 -5.42 4.43 17.82
C ASP A 127 -4.81 3.14 17.22
N ILE A 128 -3.96 2.43 17.97
CA ILE A 128 -3.35 1.17 17.52
C ILE A 128 -4.41 0.09 17.27
N LYS A 129 -5.40 -0.07 18.15
CA LYS A 129 -6.50 -1.04 17.91
C LYS A 129 -7.32 -0.72 16.66
N ILE A 130 -7.58 0.57 16.41
CA ILE A 130 -8.31 0.98 15.21
C ILE A 130 -7.48 0.67 13.96
N LEU A 131 -6.19 1.03 13.96
CA LEU A 131 -5.28 0.74 12.86
C LEU A 131 -5.12 -0.78 12.61
N GLU A 132 -5.11 -1.60 13.67
CA GLU A 132 -5.12 -3.06 13.57
C GLU A 132 -6.41 -3.56 12.91
N LYS A 133 -7.56 -3.08 13.40
CA LYS A 133 -8.88 -3.45 12.87
C LYS A 133 -9.06 -3.04 11.40
N GLU A 134 -8.53 -1.89 11.01
CA GLU A 134 -8.52 -1.42 9.62
C GLU A 134 -7.47 -2.13 8.76
N GLY A 135 -6.62 -2.96 9.38
CA GLY A 135 -5.68 -3.83 8.71
C GLY A 135 -4.37 -3.15 8.29
N PHE A 136 -4.07 -1.96 8.81
CA PHE A 136 -2.80 -1.27 8.56
C PHE A 136 -1.63 -1.89 9.31
N LEU A 137 -1.91 -2.53 10.45
CA LEU A 137 -0.90 -3.15 11.29
C LEU A 137 -1.38 -4.47 11.88
N GLU A 138 -0.41 -5.29 12.29
CA GLU A 138 -0.61 -6.53 13.04
C GLU A 138 0.08 -6.38 14.39
N VAL A 139 -0.60 -6.79 15.47
CA VAL A 139 -0.02 -6.81 16.81
C VAL A 139 0.17 -8.25 17.27
N ASP A 140 1.42 -8.65 17.49
CA ASP A 140 1.73 -9.93 18.11
C ASP A 140 1.35 -9.88 19.60
N LYS A 141 0.32 -10.65 19.96
CA LYS A 141 -0.21 -10.73 21.33
C LYS A 141 0.80 -11.26 22.35
N LYS A 142 1.81 -12.02 21.93
CA LYS A 142 2.83 -12.60 22.82
C LYS A 142 3.98 -11.64 23.07
N THR A 143 4.47 -11.00 22.02
CA THR A 143 5.66 -10.13 22.08
C THR A 143 5.32 -8.65 22.21
N THR A 144 4.05 -8.27 22.05
CA THR A 144 3.57 -6.87 21.93
C THR A 144 4.21 -6.09 20.79
N ASN A 145 4.84 -6.81 19.86
CA ASN A 145 5.44 -6.23 18.67
C ASN A 145 4.36 -5.87 17.66
N ILE A 146 4.52 -4.71 17.06
CA ILE A 146 3.67 -4.14 16.04
C ILE A 146 4.42 -4.22 14.72
N ARG A 147 3.74 -4.68 13.67
CA ARG A 147 4.27 -4.72 12.31
C ARG A 147 3.30 -4.07 11.35
N LEU A 148 3.84 -3.43 10.32
CA LEU A 148 3.05 -2.88 9.23
C LEU A 148 2.59 -4.01 8.31
N THR A 149 1.37 -3.91 7.79
CA THR A 149 0.92 -4.79 6.72
C THR A 149 1.19 -4.16 5.36
N PRO A 150 1.13 -4.96 4.26
CA PRO A 150 1.22 -4.40 2.92
C PRO A 150 0.07 -3.45 2.54
N LEU A 151 -1.02 -3.36 3.33
CA LEU A 151 -2.16 -2.47 3.08
C LEU A 151 -1.70 -1.02 2.84
N ILE A 152 -0.68 -0.60 3.60
CA ILE A 152 -0.10 0.74 3.55
C ILE A 152 0.36 1.10 2.14
N GLY A 153 1.03 0.18 1.43
CA GLY A 153 1.52 0.42 0.07
C GLY A 153 0.42 0.48 -0.98
N TYR A 154 -0.82 0.15 -0.64
CA TYR A 154 -1.99 0.35 -1.51
C TYR A 154 -2.75 1.65 -1.21
N LYS A 155 -2.50 2.25 -0.05
CA LYS A 155 -3.24 3.42 0.46
C LYS A 155 -2.40 4.70 0.51
N LEU A 156 -1.08 4.56 0.57
CA LEU A 156 -0.16 5.68 0.71
C LEU A 156 0.94 5.58 -0.35
N ASP A 157 1.26 6.72 -0.96
CA ASP A 157 2.48 6.89 -1.73
C ASP A 157 3.66 7.04 -0.77
N LEU A 158 4.25 5.90 -0.39
CA LEU A 158 5.37 5.83 0.53
C LEU A 158 6.60 6.57 0.02
N HIS A 159 6.85 6.54 -1.29
CA HIS A 159 7.98 7.24 -1.89
C HIS A 159 7.81 8.76 -1.71
N LYS A 160 6.66 9.31 -2.11
CA LYS A 160 6.36 10.74 -1.93
C LYS A 160 6.38 11.14 -0.45
N LEU A 161 5.85 10.30 0.44
CA LEU A 161 5.90 10.52 1.89
C LEU A 161 7.35 10.64 2.39
N PHE A 162 8.21 9.67 2.08
CA PHE A 162 9.60 9.67 2.55
C PHE A 162 10.45 10.78 1.94
N VAL A 163 10.24 11.09 0.65
CA VAL A 163 10.89 12.26 0.01
C VAL A 163 10.50 13.54 0.73
N ARG A 164 9.21 13.75 1.03
CA ARG A 164 8.75 14.94 1.77
C ARG A 164 9.31 15.01 3.19
N LEU A 165 9.40 13.89 3.89
CA LEU A 165 10.02 13.83 5.22
C LEU A 165 11.51 14.17 5.15
N ALA A 166 12.24 13.61 4.19
CA ALA A 166 13.67 13.88 4.01
C ALA A 166 13.96 15.35 3.66
N LEU A 167 13.11 15.99 2.86
CA LEU A 167 13.27 17.40 2.49
C LEU A 167 13.02 18.33 3.68
N LYS A 168 12.02 18.04 4.53
CA LYS A 168 11.75 18.82 5.74
C LYS A 168 12.82 18.70 6.83
N LEU A 169 13.71 17.70 6.75
CA LEU A 169 14.84 17.55 7.67
C LEU A 169 16.06 18.40 7.29
N LYS A 170 16.03 19.06 6.12
CA LYS A 170 17.12 19.92 5.64
C LYS A 170 16.93 21.41 5.98
N GLU A 171 15.84 21.76 6.65
CA GLU A 171 15.57 23.09 7.22
C GLU A 171 15.81 23.07 8.73
#